data_AF-A0A368GFQ5-F1
#
_entry.id   AF-A0A368GFQ5-F1
#
_cell.length_a   1.000
_cell.length_b   1.000
_cell.length_c   1.000
_cell.angle_alpha   90.00
_cell.angle_beta   90.00
_cell.angle_gamma   90.00
#
_symmetry.space_group_name_H-M   'P 1'
#
loop_
_entity.id
_entity.type
_entity.pdbx_description
1 polymer ?
#
loop_
_entity_poly.entity_id
_entity_poly.type
_entity_poly.pdbx_seq_one_letter_code
_entity_poly.pdbx_strand_id
1 'polypeptide(L)'
;FKNLWSVLCYSVICFQLSKALRGGSEWSDKDELLDVVYWGKQILSLIIGIAFGAASMHGILAILAYVVISTMVAQHFVVKYQQVDEDEVGGFWELAKEGFGSAFATFMVAWITVYSALYHNSCSRLCFSSWYFVMKMLLLLWMVTCSISPFLSLASADAQTNTATFFILGQNSRFDNSKATAVKQAIIKQSERLAKKIQVFVPHLDFPEIIGFWAVWTLFSRIHSLAPSEWYIFLESDSHINGDILFDFLQHLNSQEKHFMGHGLHDENPVIIHHFYGYDRPDEEQFLFPDFACGFVLSRGLLDDLAKPSGPSSDPVLSQFSIDAKHEIALYIFIQSDMRLSSFPHLFCPRRGNDCAVFFEVSLFH
;
A
#
# COMPACT_ATOMS: atom_id res chain seq x y z
N PHE A 1 10.53 8.76 -1.13
CA PHE A 1 9.22 8.12 -1.41
C PHE A 1 7.99 8.92 -0.95
N LYS A 2 7.96 9.59 0.22
CA LYS A 2 6.81 10.46 0.60
C LYS A 2 6.63 11.71 -0.28
N ASN A 3 7.71 12.28 -0.80
CA ASN A 3 7.65 13.38 -1.77
C ASN A 3 7.21 12.91 -3.16
N LEU A 4 7.39 11.64 -3.51
CA LEU A 4 6.95 11.15 -4.82
C LEU A 4 5.45 10.91 -4.81
N TRP A 5 4.86 10.44 -3.71
CA TRP A 5 3.41 10.27 -3.60
C TRP A 5 2.69 11.60 -3.44
N SER A 6 3.26 12.60 -2.76
CA SER A 6 2.69 13.95 -2.78
C SER A 6 2.83 14.58 -4.16
N VAL A 7 3.98 14.47 -4.83
CA VAL A 7 4.18 15.02 -6.18
C VAL A 7 3.39 14.23 -7.23
N LEU A 8 3.19 12.92 -7.09
CA LEU A 8 2.35 12.08 -7.95
C LEU A 8 0.87 12.34 -7.67
N CYS A 9 0.44 12.49 -6.42
CA CYS A 9 -0.95 12.84 -6.11
C CYS A 9 -1.26 14.25 -6.62
N TYR A 10 -0.35 15.23 -6.45
CA TYR A 10 -0.47 16.55 -7.07
C TYR A 10 -0.39 16.49 -8.60
N SER A 11 0.46 15.64 -9.19
CA SER A 11 0.60 15.50 -10.65
C SER A 11 -0.59 14.79 -11.27
N VAL A 12 -1.14 13.76 -10.62
CA VAL A 12 -2.33 13.03 -11.05
C VAL A 12 -3.55 13.92 -10.86
N ILE A 13 -3.75 14.55 -9.70
CA ILE A 13 -4.86 15.50 -9.50
C ILE A 13 -4.78 16.69 -10.47
N CYS A 14 -3.60 17.25 -10.74
CA CYS A 14 -3.44 18.30 -11.76
C CYS A 14 -3.70 17.78 -13.18
N PHE A 15 -3.26 16.57 -13.52
CA PHE A 15 -3.52 15.96 -14.82
C PHE A 15 -5.02 15.66 -15.00
N GLN A 16 -5.68 15.15 -13.96
CA GLN A 16 -7.12 14.89 -13.93
C GLN A 16 -7.94 16.16 -13.97
N LEU A 17 -7.56 17.21 -13.24
CA LEU A 17 -8.18 18.53 -13.38
C LEU A 17 -7.96 19.10 -14.80
N SER A 18 -6.79 18.88 -15.40
CA SER A 18 -6.52 19.35 -16.77
C SER A 18 -7.38 18.64 -17.83
N LYS A 19 -7.66 17.34 -17.62
CA LYS A 19 -8.58 16.52 -18.42
C LYS A 19 -10.03 16.95 -18.18
N ALA A 20 -10.41 17.17 -16.91
CA ALA A 20 -11.73 17.65 -16.50
C ALA A 20 -12.10 19.05 -17.02
N LEU A 21 -11.11 19.90 -17.30
CA LEU A 21 -11.31 21.22 -17.91
C LEU A 21 -11.46 21.16 -19.44
N ARG A 22 -11.25 19.99 -20.06
CA ARG A 22 -11.58 19.75 -21.47
C ARG A 22 -12.97 19.13 -21.52
N GLY A 23 -13.93 19.86 -22.08
CA GLY A 23 -15.31 19.34 -22.24
C GLY A 23 -15.35 18.16 -23.22
N GLY A 24 -16.20 17.18 -22.93
CA GLY A 24 -16.40 16.00 -23.77
C GLY A 24 -15.23 15.01 -23.80
N SER A 25 -14.42 14.93 -22.74
CA SER A 25 -13.36 13.94 -22.65
C SER A 25 -13.92 12.54 -22.38
N GLU A 26 -13.37 11.52 -23.04
CA GLU A 26 -13.70 10.13 -22.77
C GLU A 26 -13.09 9.69 -21.43
N TRP A 27 -13.92 9.13 -20.55
CA TRP A 27 -13.54 8.65 -19.23
C TRP A 27 -13.48 7.13 -19.28
N SER A 28 -12.28 6.55 -19.18
CA SER A 28 -12.08 5.10 -19.24
C SER A 28 -12.48 4.39 -17.96
N ASP A 29 -12.56 5.13 -16.84
CA ASP A 29 -12.94 4.63 -15.53
C ASP A 29 -13.90 5.61 -14.84
N LYS A 30 -14.98 5.08 -14.26
CA LYS A 30 -16.00 5.87 -13.56
C LYS A 30 -15.43 6.53 -12.32
N ASP A 31 -14.51 5.86 -11.62
CA ASP A 31 -13.94 6.35 -10.36
C ASP A 31 -13.07 7.60 -10.60
N GLU A 32 -12.42 7.71 -11.76
CA GLU A 32 -11.64 8.89 -12.19
C GLU A 32 -12.53 10.15 -12.29
N LEU A 33 -13.73 10.00 -12.84
CA LEU A 33 -14.72 11.08 -12.96
C LEU A 33 -15.32 11.44 -11.59
N LEU A 34 -15.60 10.44 -10.75
CA LEU A 34 -16.13 10.66 -9.40
C LEU A 34 -15.16 11.43 -8.51
N ASP A 35 -13.86 11.16 -8.60
CA ASP A 35 -12.81 11.91 -7.88
C ASP A 35 -12.78 13.39 -8.28
N VAL A 36 -12.90 13.67 -9.58
CA VAL A 36 -12.96 15.05 -10.10
C VAL A 36 -14.21 15.76 -9.57
N VAL A 37 -15.36 15.10 -9.58
CA VAL A 37 -16.62 15.63 -9.06
C VAL A 37 -16.52 15.90 -7.56
N TYR A 38 -15.88 14.99 -6.79
CA TYR A 38 -15.64 15.14 -5.36
C TYR A 38 -14.85 16.43 -5.07
N TRP A 39 -13.69 16.60 -5.70
CA TRP A 39 -12.86 17.80 -5.49
C TRP A 39 -13.50 19.08 -6.02
N GLY A 40 -14.23 18.99 -7.13
CA GLY A 40 -15.01 20.11 -7.68
C GLY A 40 -16.08 20.60 -6.69
N LYS A 41 -16.84 19.67 -6.07
CA LYS A 41 -17.82 20.00 -5.02
C LYS A 41 -17.17 20.62 -3.79
N GLN A 42 -15.99 20.16 -3.40
CA GLN A 42 -15.25 20.71 -2.26
C GLN A 42 -14.88 22.20 -2.47
N ILE A 43 -14.38 22.54 -3.66
CA ILE A 43 -14.06 23.94 -4.02
C ILE A 43 -15.34 24.79 -4.11
N LEU A 44 -16.37 24.28 -4.79
CA LEU A 44 -17.66 24.96 -4.93
C LEU A 44 -18.28 25.27 -3.56
N SER A 45 -18.18 24.33 -2.61
CA SER A 45 -18.74 24.47 -1.26
C SER A 45 -18.06 25.56 -0.44
N LEU A 46 -16.74 25.67 -0.58
CA LEU A 46 -15.98 26.75 0.05
C LEU A 46 -16.40 28.12 -0.50
N ILE A 47 -16.53 28.25 -1.82
CA ILE A 47 -16.93 29.50 -2.48
C ILE A 47 -18.34 29.91 -2.06
N ILE A 48 -19.30 28.97 -2.10
CA ILE A 48 -20.70 29.25 -1.71
C ILE A 48 -20.78 29.59 -0.23
N GLY A 49 -20.05 28.89 0.65
CA GLY A 49 -20.04 29.17 2.09
C GLY A 49 -19.55 30.59 2.39
N ILE A 50 -18.47 31.02 1.75
CA ILE A 50 -17.97 32.40 1.87
C ILE A 50 -19.00 33.41 1.36
N ALA A 51 -19.58 33.17 0.18
CA ALA A 51 -20.57 34.06 -0.42
C ALA A 51 -21.84 34.21 0.44
N PHE A 52 -22.39 33.09 0.94
CA PHE A 52 -23.59 33.08 1.78
C PHE A 52 -23.33 33.69 3.17
N GLY A 53 -22.11 33.50 3.68
CA GLY A 53 -21.66 34.14 4.92
C GLY A 53 -21.58 35.65 4.77
N ALA A 54 -21.05 36.13 3.63
CA ALA A 54 -20.96 37.55 3.31
C ALA A 54 -22.31 38.19 2.94
N ALA A 55 -23.27 37.40 2.45
CA ALA A 55 -24.62 37.88 2.13
C ALA A 55 -25.59 37.84 3.32
N SER A 56 -25.15 37.44 4.52
CA SER A 56 -26.00 37.28 5.70
C SER A 56 -27.24 36.39 5.46
N MET A 57 -27.09 35.28 4.72
CA MET A 57 -28.20 34.33 4.60
C MET A 57 -28.44 33.62 5.94
N HIS A 58 -29.69 33.43 6.34
CA HIS A 58 -30.06 32.87 7.64
C HIS A 58 -30.88 31.57 7.51
N GLY A 59 -30.69 30.69 8.49
CA GLY A 59 -31.57 29.56 8.75
C GLY A 59 -31.57 28.49 7.66
N ILE A 60 -32.65 27.70 7.64
CA ILE A 60 -32.80 26.54 6.76
C ILE A 60 -32.79 26.89 5.26
N LEU A 61 -33.10 28.14 4.90
CA LEU A 61 -33.13 28.61 3.52
C LEU A 61 -31.74 28.52 2.86
N ALA A 62 -30.67 28.83 3.60
CA ALA A 62 -29.30 28.74 3.10
C ALA A 62 -28.87 27.28 2.86
N ILE A 63 -29.31 26.37 3.74
CA ILE A 63 -29.02 24.94 3.62
C ILE A 63 -29.72 24.36 2.40
N LEU A 64 -31.02 24.64 2.24
CA LEU A 64 -31.79 24.19 1.07
C LEU A 64 -31.24 24.77 -0.23
N ALA A 65 -30.89 26.05 -0.24
CA ALA A 65 -30.28 26.69 -1.41
C ALA A 65 -28.92 26.05 -1.76
N TYR A 66 -28.07 25.77 -0.76
CA TYR A 66 -26.80 25.07 -1.00
C TYR A 66 -27.02 23.68 -1.61
N VAL A 67 -27.94 22.88 -1.06
CA VAL A 67 -28.22 21.53 -1.58
C VAL A 67 -28.65 21.62 -3.04
N VAL A 68 -29.59 22.51 -3.38
CA VAL A 68 -30.08 22.68 -4.76
C VAL A 68 -28.96 23.14 -5.69
N ILE A 69 -28.19 24.17 -5.32
CA ILE A 69 -27.11 24.70 -6.16
C ILE A 69 -26.02 23.65 -6.36
N SER A 70 -25.60 22.96 -5.29
CA SER A 70 -24.55 21.95 -5.34
C SER A 70 -24.95 20.75 -6.23
N THR A 71 -26.19 20.27 -6.13
CA THR A 71 -26.66 19.18 -6.99
C THR A 71 -26.82 19.64 -8.44
N MET A 72 -27.35 20.84 -8.68
CA MET A 72 -27.53 21.35 -10.05
C MET A 72 -26.20 21.58 -10.77
N VAL A 73 -25.20 22.13 -10.09
CA VAL A 73 -23.87 22.36 -10.69
C VAL A 73 -23.16 21.04 -11.01
N ALA A 74 -23.22 20.06 -10.10
CA ALA A 74 -22.61 18.75 -10.33
C ALA A 74 -23.27 18.02 -11.52
N GLN A 75 -24.60 18.04 -11.59
CA GLN A 75 -25.36 17.44 -12.68
C GLN A 75 -25.09 18.13 -14.02
N HIS A 76 -25.04 19.47 -14.02
CA HIS A 76 -24.70 20.24 -15.21
C HIS A 76 -23.28 19.93 -15.70
N PHE A 77 -22.32 19.77 -14.79
CA PHE A 77 -20.96 19.43 -15.13
C PHE A 77 -20.86 18.05 -15.79
N VAL A 78 -21.52 17.02 -15.25
CA VAL A 78 -21.42 15.66 -15.82
C VAL A 78 -22.22 15.51 -17.12
N VAL A 79 -23.51 15.87 -17.10
CA VAL A 79 -24.40 15.60 -18.24
C VAL A 79 -24.15 16.56 -19.41
N LYS A 80 -23.92 17.84 -19.12
CA LYS A 80 -23.84 18.88 -20.17
C LYS A 80 -22.43 19.29 -20.53
N TYR A 81 -21.51 19.34 -19.56
CA TYR A 81 -20.13 19.75 -19.82
C TYR A 81 -19.22 18.58 -20.19
N GLN A 82 -19.36 17.44 -19.50
CA GLN A 82 -18.62 16.21 -19.82
C GLN A 82 -19.32 15.32 -20.87
N GLN A 83 -20.62 15.55 -21.15
CA GLN A 83 -21.41 14.77 -22.10
C GLN A 83 -21.44 13.27 -21.81
N VAL A 84 -21.32 12.91 -20.54
CA VAL A 84 -21.38 11.52 -20.09
C VAL A 84 -22.85 11.15 -19.81
N ASP A 85 -23.26 9.97 -20.25
CA ASP A 85 -24.62 9.49 -20.01
C ASP A 85 -24.82 9.22 -18.52
N GLU A 86 -25.96 9.67 -17.98
CA GLU A 86 -26.26 9.61 -16.55
C GLU A 86 -26.35 8.15 -16.07
N ASP A 87 -26.80 7.26 -16.94
CA ASP A 87 -26.93 5.83 -16.65
C ASP A 87 -25.56 5.13 -16.57
N GLU A 88 -24.54 5.65 -17.26
CA GLU A 88 -23.18 5.10 -17.26
C GLU A 88 -22.44 5.40 -15.95
N VAL A 89 -22.73 6.54 -15.33
CA VAL A 89 -22.15 6.95 -14.04
C VAL A 89 -22.89 6.39 -12.82
N GLY A 90 -23.90 5.52 -13.02
CA GLY A 90 -24.70 4.93 -11.93
C GLY A 90 -25.93 5.74 -11.52
N GLY A 91 -26.36 6.68 -12.38
CA GLY A 91 -27.60 7.45 -12.21
C GLY A 91 -27.47 8.68 -11.32
N PHE A 92 -28.54 9.49 -11.29
CA PHE A 92 -28.66 10.74 -10.52
C PHE A 92 -28.15 10.64 -9.09
N TRP A 93 -28.57 9.56 -8.40
CA TRP A 93 -28.42 9.41 -6.96
C TRP A 93 -26.99 9.11 -6.53
N GLU A 94 -26.24 8.36 -7.34
CA GLU A 94 -24.82 8.09 -7.07
C GLU A 94 -24.03 9.39 -7.22
N LEU A 95 -24.23 10.13 -8.31
CA LEU A 95 -23.58 11.42 -8.52
C LEU A 95 -23.97 12.46 -7.45
N ALA A 96 -25.22 12.46 -7.00
CA ALA A 96 -25.68 13.38 -5.96
C ALA A 96 -25.03 13.11 -4.60
N LYS A 97 -24.93 11.83 -4.20
CA LYS A 97 -24.35 11.42 -2.91
C LYS A 97 -22.83 11.54 -2.86
N GLU A 98 -22.16 11.37 -3.99
CA GLU A 98 -20.70 11.39 -4.07
C GLU A 98 -20.12 12.66 -3.45
N GLY A 99 -19.25 12.52 -2.44
CA GLY A 99 -18.65 13.64 -1.70
C GLY A 99 -19.61 14.61 -0.99
N PHE A 100 -20.92 14.33 -0.92
CA PHE A 100 -21.90 15.29 -0.38
C PHE A 100 -21.65 15.62 1.09
N GLY A 101 -21.35 14.61 1.92
CA GLY A 101 -21.16 14.80 3.37
C GLY A 101 -19.97 15.70 3.72
N SER A 102 -18.83 15.51 3.05
CA SER A 102 -17.62 16.31 3.26
C SER A 102 -17.76 17.73 2.70
N ALA A 103 -18.34 17.86 1.50
CA ALA A 103 -18.63 19.14 0.87
C ALA A 103 -19.60 19.99 1.72
N PHE A 104 -20.67 19.37 2.24
CA PHE A 104 -21.64 20.03 3.11
C PHE A 104 -21.01 20.53 4.41
N ALA A 105 -20.16 19.71 5.05
CA ALA A 105 -19.44 20.14 6.24
C ALA A 105 -18.53 21.35 5.98
N THR A 106 -17.88 21.38 4.82
CA THR A 106 -17.00 22.48 4.40
C THR A 106 -17.80 23.77 4.18
N PHE A 107 -18.95 23.67 3.51
CA PHE A 107 -19.89 24.78 3.37
C PHE A 107 -20.32 25.32 4.75
N MET A 108 -20.73 24.45 5.67
CA MET A 108 -21.17 24.86 7.02
C MET A 108 -20.09 25.60 7.78
N VAL A 109 -18.85 25.09 7.77
CA VAL A 109 -17.71 25.72 8.45
C VAL A 109 -17.41 27.10 7.83
N ALA A 110 -17.33 27.20 6.51
CA ALA A 110 -17.05 28.45 5.82
C ALA A 110 -18.17 29.49 6.06
N TRP A 111 -19.43 29.08 5.93
CA TRP A 111 -20.60 29.93 6.12
C TRP A 111 -20.69 30.50 7.54
N ILE A 112 -20.62 29.64 8.57
CA ILE A 112 -20.69 30.07 9.97
C ILE A 112 -19.52 30.98 10.32
N THR A 113 -18.30 30.65 9.85
CA THR A 113 -17.10 31.44 10.14
C THR A 113 -17.20 32.85 9.56
N VAL A 114 -17.57 32.97 8.28
CA VAL A 114 -17.67 34.28 7.61
C VAL A 114 -18.84 35.09 8.16
N TYR A 115 -19.99 34.47 8.37
CA TYR A 115 -21.16 35.13 8.96
C TYR A 115 -20.84 35.68 10.37
N SER A 116 -20.20 34.87 11.21
CA SER A 116 -19.83 35.26 12.58
C SER A 116 -18.80 36.39 12.59
N ALA A 117 -17.85 36.38 11.64
CA ALA A 117 -16.84 37.42 11.51
C ALA A 117 -17.41 38.78 11.06
N LEU A 118 -18.41 38.78 10.18
CA LEU A 118 -18.93 40.02 9.58
C LEU A 118 -20.10 40.64 10.37
N TYR A 119 -20.96 39.82 10.99
CA TYR A 119 -22.22 40.29 11.56
C TYR A 119 -22.27 40.27 13.10
N HIS A 120 -21.38 39.55 13.78
CA HIS A 120 -21.40 39.49 15.25
C HIS A 120 -20.56 40.62 15.90
N ASN A 121 -21.06 41.85 15.84
CA ASN A 121 -20.37 43.07 16.32
C ASN A 121 -20.83 43.60 17.69
N SER A 122 -21.32 42.76 18.62
CA SER A 122 -21.66 43.27 19.95
C SER A 122 -21.42 42.25 21.08
N CYS A 123 -20.56 42.66 22.01
CA CYS A 123 -20.41 42.11 23.36
C CYS A 123 -19.64 40.79 23.52
N SER A 124 -18.30 40.86 23.41
CA SER A 124 -17.34 40.47 24.47
C SER A 124 -15.95 40.24 23.87
N ARG A 125 -15.11 41.29 23.89
CA ARG A 125 -13.67 41.19 23.56
C ARG A 125 -12.90 40.21 24.46
N LEU A 126 -13.51 39.70 25.55
CA LEU A 126 -12.97 38.62 26.37
C LEU A 126 -13.27 37.21 25.81
N CYS A 127 -14.46 36.94 25.27
CA CYS A 127 -14.80 35.61 24.73
C CYS A 127 -14.17 35.38 23.34
N PHE A 128 -14.02 36.47 22.58
CA PHE A 128 -13.27 36.47 21.32
C PHE A 128 -11.82 36.02 21.52
N SER A 129 -11.19 36.33 22.66
CA SER A 129 -9.81 35.87 22.93
C SER A 129 -9.72 34.35 23.06
N SER A 130 -10.70 33.69 23.66
CA SER A 130 -10.69 32.23 23.84
C SER A 130 -10.99 31.49 22.52
N TRP A 131 -11.93 32.00 21.71
CA TRP A 131 -12.26 31.36 20.43
C TRP A 131 -11.24 31.69 19.35
N TYR A 132 -10.70 32.91 19.29
CA TYR A 132 -9.56 33.22 18.42
C TYR A 132 -8.31 32.46 18.87
N PHE A 133 -8.12 32.18 20.16
CA PHE A 133 -7.02 31.31 20.62
C PHE A 133 -7.25 29.86 20.19
N VAL A 134 -8.46 29.30 20.31
CA VAL A 134 -8.77 27.94 19.84
C VAL A 134 -8.70 27.84 18.32
N MET A 135 -9.20 28.83 17.59
CA MET A 135 -9.18 28.86 16.13
C MET A 135 -7.79 29.19 15.58
N LYS A 136 -7.00 30.02 16.27
CA LYS A 136 -5.57 30.22 15.99
C LYS A 136 -4.74 29.03 16.47
N MET A 137 -5.17 28.24 17.45
CA MET A 137 -4.53 26.98 17.86
C MET A 137 -4.90 25.83 16.92
N LEU A 138 -6.09 25.85 16.31
CA LEU A 138 -6.52 24.92 15.26
C LEU A 138 -5.94 25.32 13.90
N LEU A 139 -5.79 26.62 13.60
CA LEU A 139 -5.06 27.14 12.45
C LEU A 139 -3.55 27.06 12.64
N LEU A 140 -3.03 27.16 13.87
CA LEU A 140 -1.63 26.84 14.18
C LEU A 140 -1.45 25.33 14.21
N LEU A 141 -2.40 24.51 14.65
CA LEU A 141 -2.33 23.06 14.43
C LEU A 141 -2.33 22.78 12.93
N TRP A 142 -3.21 23.42 12.16
CA TRP A 142 -3.31 23.25 10.72
C TRP A 142 -2.06 23.79 9.99
N MET A 143 -1.49 24.93 10.39
CA MET A 143 -0.25 25.50 9.85
C MET A 143 1.01 24.79 10.41
N VAL A 144 0.97 24.17 11.58
CA VAL A 144 2.04 23.32 12.10
C VAL A 144 1.95 21.92 11.47
N THR A 145 0.78 21.45 11.08
CA THR A 145 0.59 20.21 10.30
C THR A 145 0.76 20.41 8.79
N CYS A 146 0.64 21.64 8.29
CA CYS A 146 0.69 21.95 6.85
C CYS A 146 1.92 22.81 6.46
N SER A 147 2.61 23.44 7.41
CA SER A 147 3.88 24.17 7.19
C SER A 147 5.08 23.58 7.94
N ILE A 148 4.93 22.43 8.60
CA ILE A 148 6.04 21.55 8.95
C ILE A 148 5.70 20.21 8.30
N SER A 149 6.27 19.89 7.14
CA SER A 149 7.69 19.58 7.01
C SER A 149 8.22 19.70 5.56
N PRO A 150 9.55 19.86 5.32
CA PRO A 150 10.60 20.29 6.23
C PRO A 150 11.59 21.29 5.57
N PHE A 151 11.86 22.42 6.23
CA PHE A 151 13.15 23.09 6.13
C PHE A 151 13.68 23.28 7.55
N LEU A 152 14.79 22.60 7.84
CA LEU A 152 15.67 22.77 9.00
C LEU A 152 15.30 22.05 10.33
N SER A 153 15.53 20.73 10.34
CA SER A 153 16.52 20.17 11.28
C SER A 153 17.06 18.86 10.74
N LEU A 154 18.37 18.82 10.51
CA LEU A 154 19.19 17.62 10.46
C LEU A 154 19.09 16.90 11.81
N ALA A 155 18.06 16.09 11.95
CA ALA A 155 18.06 14.92 12.80
C ALA A 155 17.19 13.91 12.06
N SER A 156 17.80 12.81 11.64
CA SER A 156 17.13 11.65 11.08
C SER A 156 15.91 11.29 11.92
N ALA A 157 14.72 11.71 11.48
CA ALA A 157 13.47 11.08 11.88
C ALA A 157 13.50 9.72 11.21
N ASP A 158 14.10 8.76 11.90
CA ASP A 158 14.07 7.36 11.57
C ASP A 158 12.59 6.97 11.51
N ALA A 159 12.02 6.92 10.31
CA ALA A 159 10.75 6.27 10.11
C ALA A 159 10.99 4.85 10.59
N GLN A 160 10.45 4.47 11.75
CA GLN A 160 10.81 3.24 12.43
C GLN A 160 10.31 2.03 11.64
N THR A 161 11.04 1.71 10.58
CA THR A 161 10.85 0.59 9.69
C THR A 161 11.14 -0.67 10.47
N ASN A 162 10.32 -1.69 10.26
CA ASN A 162 10.60 -2.98 10.87
C ASN A 162 11.89 -3.53 10.21
N THR A 163 12.75 -4.15 11.00
CA THR A 163 13.95 -4.80 10.48
C THR A 163 13.56 -5.93 9.54
N ALA A 164 12.53 -6.70 9.88
CA ALA A 164 12.09 -7.81 9.07
C ALA A 164 10.59 -8.10 9.20
N THR A 165 9.98 -8.59 8.12
CA THR A 165 8.67 -9.25 8.14
C THR A 165 8.82 -10.70 7.71
N PHE A 166 8.25 -11.61 8.50
CA PHE A 166 8.26 -13.05 8.24
C PHE A 166 6.88 -13.51 7.75
N PHE A 167 6.85 -14.34 6.71
CA PHE A 167 5.67 -15.05 6.22
C PHE A 167 5.87 -16.54 6.39
N ILE A 168 5.05 -17.17 7.22
CA ILE A 168 5.08 -18.60 7.49
C ILE A 168 4.03 -19.28 6.61
N LEU A 169 4.49 -19.92 5.54
CA LEU A 169 3.67 -20.68 4.59
C LEU A 169 3.27 -22.02 5.19
N GLY A 170 2.01 -22.41 5.01
CA GLY A 170 1.47 -23.68 5.49
C GLY A 170 0.09 -23.93 4.89
N GLN A 171 -0.58 -24.99 5.31
CA GLN A 171 -1.95 -25.25 4.88
C GLN A 171 -2.94 -24.88 5.98
N ASN A 172 -4.19 -24.67 5.59
CA ASN A 172 -5.27 -24.47 6.54
C ASN A 172 -5.67 -25.81 7.19
N SER A 173 -4.84 -26.29 8.10
CA SER A 173 -5.04 -27.52 8.86
C SER A 173 -4.71 -27.30 10.33
N ARG A 174 -5.38 -28.04 11.23
CA ARG A 174 -5.09 -27.96 12.67
C ARG A 174 -3.62 -28.27 12.99
N PHE A 175 -3.04 -29.19 12.23
CA PHE A 175 -1.65 -29.62 12.40
C PHE A 175 -0.68 -28.51 12.02
N ASP A 176 -0.82 -27.93 10.83
CA ASP A 176 0.05 -26.85 10.36
C ASP A 176 -0.16 -25.57 11.16
N ASN A 177 -1.38 -25.28 11.63
CA ASN A 177 -1.64 -24.14 12.50
C ASN A 177 -0.85 -24.24 13.81
N SER A 178 -0.73 -25.44 14.38
CA SER A 178 0.06 -25.67 15.59
C SER A 178 1.55 -25.46 15.33
N LYS A 179 2.07 -25.97 14.20
CA LYS A 179 3.47 -25.78 13.78
C LYS A 179 3.80 -24.32 13.50
N ALA A 180 2.99 -23.66 12.67
CA ALA A 180 3.16 -22.24 12.33
C ALA A 180 3.10 -21.36 13.59
N THR A 181 2.26 -21.70 14.56
CA THR A 181 2.23 -21.02 15.86
C THR A 181 3.54 -21.23 16.63
N ALA A 182 4.06 -22.46 16.68
CA ALA A 182 5.34 -22.75 17.34
C ALA A 182 6.50 -21.98 16.69
N VAL A 183 6.57 -21.96 15.36
CA VAL A 183 7.56 -21.19 14.59
C VAL A 183 7.41 -19.69 14.84
N LYS A 184 6.18 -19.15 14.78
CA LYS A 184 5.89 -17.73 15.08
C LYS A 184 6.38 -17.32 16.47
N GLN A 185 6.09 -18.13 17.49
CA GLN A 185 6.57 -17.86 18.86
C GLN A 185 8.09 -17.94 18.97
N ALA A 186 8.72 -18.90 18.29
CA ALA A 186 10.18 -19.02 18.26
C ALA A 186 10.85 -17.78 17.61
N ILE A 187 10.28 -17.28 16.51
CA ILE A 187 10.77 -16.06 15.83
C ILE A 187 10.63 -14.84 16.74
N ILE A 188 9.44 -14.61 17.31
CA ILE A 188 9.18 -13.47 18.19
C ILE A 188 10.15 -13.46 19.37
N LYS A 189 10.29 -14.60 20.06
CA LYS A 189 11.20 -14.74 21.20
C LYS A 189 12.66 -14.43 20.83
N GLN A 190 13.12 -14.89 19.67
CA GLN A 190 14.47 -14.62 19.20
C GLN A 190 14.67 -13.15 18.83
N SER A 191 13.70 -12.54 18.15
CA SER A 191 13.76 -11.13 17.76
C SER A 191 13.69 -10.18 18.95
N GLU A 192 12.90 -10.49 19.98
CA GLU A 192 12.87 -9.75 21.25
C GLU A 192 14.24 -9.78 21.95
N ARG A 193 14.86 -10.97 22.04
CA ARG A 193 16.21 -11.13 22.60
C ARG A 193 17.25 -10.30 21.83
N LEU A 194 17.10 -10.19 20.51
CA LEU A 194 18.00 -9.45 19.62
C LEU A 194 17.62 -7.97 19.45
N ALA A 195 16.60 -7.50 20.18
CA ALA A 195 16.06 -6.15 20.07
C ALA A 195 15.72 -5.73 18.61
N LYS A 196 15.25 -6.68 17.80
CA LYS A 196 14.83 -6.44 16.41
C LYS A 196 13.33 -6.21 16.35
N LYS A 197 12.91 -5.12 15.72
CA LYS A 197 11.49 -4.82 15.48
C LYS A 197 11.02 -5.62 14.26
N ILE A 198 10.08 -6.54 14.45
CA ILE A 198 9.64 -7.45 13.39
C ILE A 198 8.11 -7.55 13.27
N GLN A 199 7.64 -8.13 12.17
CA GLN A 199 6.26 -8.60 12.00
C GLN A 199 6.28 -10.08 11.58
N VAL A 200 5.28 -10.85 11.98
CA VAL A 200 5.14 -12.26 11.60
C VAL A 200 3.71 -12.55 11.20
N PHE A 201 3.53 -12.97 9.95
CA PHE A 201 2.23 -13.32 9.38
C PHE A 201 2.19 -14.79 8.97
N VAL A 202 1.03 -15.42 9.16
CA VAL A 202 0.68 -16.75 8.69
C VAL A 202 -0.41 -16.56 7.64
N PRO A 203 -0.10 -16.54 6.33
CA PRO A 203 -1.02 -16.03 5.32
C PRO A 203 -2.41 -16.66 5.31
N HIS A 204 -2.52 -17.98 5.52
CA HIS A 204 -3.82 -18.66 5.53
C HIS A 204 -4.69 -18.38 6.77
N LEU A 205 -4.13 -17.77 7.81
CA LEU A 205 -4.84 -17.34 9.01
C LEU A 205 -5.05 -15.83 9.04
N ASP A 206 -4.01 -15.06 8.69
CA ASP A 206 -3.99 -13.61 8.80
C ASP A 206 -4.57 -12.92 7.54
N PHE A 207 -4.59 -13.59 6.38
CA PHE A 207 -5.13 -13.10 5.11
C PHE A 207 -6.05 -14.15 4.42
N PRO A 208 -7.14 -14.60 5.07
CA PRO A 208 -8.02 -15.64 4.52
C PRO A 208 -8.69 -15.25 3.19
N GLU A 209 -8.74 -13.97 2.87
CA GLU A 209 -9.26 -13.44 1.61
C GLU A 209 -8.34 -13.69 0.40
N ILE A 210 -7.04 -13.95 0.63
CA ILE A 210 -6.07 -14.14 -0.45
C ILE A 210 -6.00 -15.61 -0.84
N ILE A 211 -6.67 -15.94 -1.94
CA ILE A 211 -6.59 -17.28 -2.55
C ILE A 211 -5.21 -17.44 -3.21
N GLY A 212 -4.60 -18.63 -3.08
CA GLY A 212 -3.31 -18.90 -3.69
C GLY A 212 -2.12 -18.26 -2.95
N PHE A 213 -2.22 -17.97 -1.65
CA PHE A 213 -1.11 -17.39 -0.88
C PHE A 213 0.19 -18.23 -0.94
N TRP A 214 0.10 -19.54 -1.21
CA TRP A 214 1.24 -20.44 -1.32
C TRP A 214 2.14 -20.13 -2.52
N ALA A 215 1.61 -19.42 -3.51
CA ALA A 215 2.35 -18.92 -4.66
C ALA A 215 3.24 -17.70 -4.33
N VAL A 216 3.07 -17.06 -3.17
CA VAL A 216 3.83 -15.89 -2.73
C VAL A 216 3.60 -14.61 -3.54
N TRP A 217 3.62 -14.61 -4.88
CA TRP A 217 3.40 -13.38 -5.67
C TRP A 217 2.01 -12.78 -5.43
N THR A 218 1.03 -13.61 -5.12
CA THR A 218 -0.33 -13.19 -4.74
C THR A 218 -0.35 -12.33 -3.47
N LEU A 219 0.68 -12.45 -2.63
CA LEU A 219 0.82 -11.66 -1.40
C LEU A 219 1.39 -10.27 -1.67
N PHE A 220 2.06 -10.01 -2.80
CA PHE A 220 2.82 -8.77 -3.01
C PHE A 220 1.96 -7.51 -2.85
N SER A 221 0.77 -7.46 -3.46
CA SER A 221 -0.16 -6.33 -3.28
C SER A 221 -0.49 -6.10 -1.80
N ARG A 222 -0.75 -7.18 -1.05
CA ARG A 222 -1.00 -7.08 0.40
C ARG A 222 0.23 -6.61 1.14
N ILE A 223 1.42 -7.11 0.82
CA ILE A 223 2.68 -6.74 1.47
C ILE A 223 2.95 -5.24 1.33
N HIS A 224 2.68 -4.64 0.17
CA HIS A 224 2.83 -3.19 -0.03
C HIS A 224 1.87 -2.35 0.82
N SER A 225 0.72 -2.92 1.23
CA SER A 225 -0.21 -2.24 2.14
C SER A 225 0.18 -2.32 3.62
N LEU A 226 1.11 -3.20 4.00
CA LEU A 226 1.57 -3.40 5.37
C LEU A 226 2.63 -2.37 5.78
N ALA A 227 2.94 -2.31 7.07
CA ALA A 227 4.05 -1.48 7.56
C ALA A 227 5.38 -1.93 6.92
N PRO A 228 6.16 -1.02 6.34
CA PRO A 228 7.32 -1.38 5.51
C PRO A 228 8.44 -1.98 6.37
N SER A 229 9.05 -3.04 5.85
CA SER A 229 10.18 -3.75 6.46
C SER A 229 11.41 -3.73 5.57
N GLU A 230 12.61 -3.78 6.15
CA GLU A 230 13.85 -3.79 5.38
C GLU A 230 13.99 -5.11 4.62
N TRP A 231 13.66 -6.21 5.31
CA TRP A 231 13.73 -7.57 4.79
C TRP A 231 12.38 -8.28 4.88
N TYR A 232 12.07 -9.09 3.87
CA TYR A 232 10.87 -9.92 3.81
C TYR A 232 11.30 -11.37 3.65
N ILE A 233 11.00 -12.18 4.65
CA ILE A 233 11.52 -13.55 4.79
C ILE A 233 10.35 -14.51 4.70
N PHE A 234 10.44 -15.48 3.80
CA PHE A 234 9.42 -16.48 3.56
C PHE A 234 9.98 -17.85 3.96
N LEU A 235 9.18 -18.63 4.67
CA LEU A 235 9.56 -19.96 5.16
C LEU A 235 8.31 -20.81 5.36
N GLU A 236 8.47 -22.12 5.46
CA GLU A 236 7.35 -23.03 5.73
C GLU A 236 7.13 -23.24 7.24
N SER A 237 5.98 -23.81 7.59
CA SER A 237 5.63 -24.15 8.98
C SER A 237 6.54 -25.21 9.64
N ASP A 238 7.31 -25.94 8.85
CA ASP A 238 8.31 -26.93 9.28
C ASP A 238 9.75 -26.37 9.31
N SER A 239 9.92 -25.09 9.01
CA SER A 239 11.22 -24.42 9.03
C SER A 239 11.52 -23.85 10.42
N HIS A 240 12.80 -23.82 10.76
CA HIS A 240 13.34 -23.22 11.97
C HIS A 240 14.32 -22.12 11.62
N ILE A 241 14.42 -21.11 12.48
CA ILE A 241 15.29 -19.94 12.28
C ILE A 241 16.27 -19.83 13.44
N ASN A 242 17.52 -19.52 13.10
CA ASN A 242 18.53 -18.99 14.01
C ASN A 242 18.69 -17.48 13.75
N GLY A 243 18.06 -16.68 14.61
CA GLY A 243 18.02 -15.22 14.46
C GLY A 243 19.39 -14.56 14.57
N ASP A 244 20.31 -15.10 15.36
CA ASP A 244 21.66 -14.51 15.51
C ASP A 244 22.37 -14.50 14.16
N ILE A 245 22.41 -15.65 13.49
CA ILE A 245 23.08 -15.82 12.19
C ILE A 245 22.33 -15.04 11.10
N LEU A 246 21.00 -15.11 11.08
CA LEU A 246 20.21 -14.44 10.04
C LEU A 246 20.38 -12.93 10.09
N PHE A 247 20.24 -12.31 11.27
CA PHE A 247 20.37 -10.85 11.37
C PHE A 247 21.82 -10.37 11.26
N ASP A 248 22.80 -11.19 11.67
CA ASP A 248 24.22 -10.91 11.43
C ASP A 248 24.56 -10.94 9.94
N PHE A 249 23.98 -11.85 9.17
CA PHE A 249 24.13 -11.85 7.71
C PHE A 249 23.47 -10.61 7.07
N LEU A 250 22.20 -10.34 7.40
CA LEU A 250 21.42 -9.27 6.76
C LEU A 250 21.93 -7.86 7.04
N GLN A 251 22.58 -7.61 8.19
CA GLN A 251 23.10 -6.27 8.51
C GLN A 251 24.25 -5.82 7.60
N HIS A 252 24.91 -6.76 6.92
CA HIS A 252 26.00 -6.47 5.99
C HIS A 252 25.51 -6.12 4.57
N LEU A 253 24.20 -6.19 4.32
CA LEU A 253 23.59 -5.96 3.01
C LEU A 253 22.75 -4.68 3.02
N ASN A 254 22.61 -4.06 1.84
CA ASN A 254 21.79 -2.87 1.66
C ASN A 254 20.34 -3.24 1.31
N SER A 255 19.41 -3.03 2.23
CA SER A 255 18.01 -3.39 2.00
C SER A 255 17.32 -2.61 0.85
N GLN A 256 17.91 -1.50 0.39
CA GLN A 256 17.39 -0.69 -0.72
C GLN A 256 17.82 -1.21 -2.10
N GLU A 257 18.84 -2.06 -2.16
CA GLU A 257 19.25 -2.75 -3.37
C GLU A 257 18.37 -3.97 -3.63
N LYS A 258 18.34 -4.48 -4.86
CA LYS A 258 17.57 -5.67 -5.21
C LYS A 258 18.31 -6.91 -4.72
N HIS A 259 17.71 -7.64 -3.79
CA HIS A 259 18.24 -8.91 -3.33
C HIS A 259 17.14 -9.98 -3.33
N PHE A 260 17.46 -11.11 -3.94
CA PHE A 260 16.71 -12.35 -3.89
C PHE A 260 17.65 -13.47 -3.46
N MET A 261 17.49 -13.97 -2.23
CA MET A 261 18.48 -14.86 -1.60
C MET A 261 17.80 -16.07 -0.96
N GLY A 262 18.45 -17.23 -1.00
CA GLY A 262 17.91 -18.46 -0.39
C GLY A 262 18.75 -19.68 -0.73
N HIS A 263 18.19 -20.87 -0.54
CA HIS A 263 18.76 -22.10 -1.06
C HIS A 263 18.27 -22.31 -2.51
N GLY A 264 19.17 -22.20 -3.48
CA GLY A 264 18.83 -22.39 -4.89
C GLY A 264 18.77 -23.86 -5.29
N LEU A 265 17.58 -24.29 -5.71
CA LEU A 265 17.32 -25.55 -6.37
C LEU A 265 17.42 -25.38 -7.89
N HIS A 266 17.74 -26.48 -8.55
CA HIS A 266 17.69 -26.62 -10.00
C HIS A 266 17.28 -28.06 -10.31
N ASP A 267 16.68 -28.26 -11.47
CA ASP A 267 16.44 -29.60 -11.96
C ASP A 267 17.70 -30.18 -12.60
N GLU A 268 17.89 -31.49 -12.50
CA GLU A 268 18.98 -32.18 -13.18
C GLU A 268 18.69 -32.37 -14.68
N ASN A 269 17.41 -32.39 -15.06
CA ASN A 269 16.94 -32.62 -16.42
C ASN A 269 15.71 -31.74 -16.72
N PRO A 270 15.48 -31.34 -17.98
CA PRO A 270 14.30 -30.55 -18.33
C PRO A 270 13.03 -31.37 -18.07
N VAL A 271 12.17 -30.85 -17.20
CA VAL A 271 10.86 -31.44 -16.89
C VAL A 271 9.74 -30.63 -17.54
N ILE A 272 8.62 -31.29 -17.87
CA ILE A 272 7.47 -30.70 -18.59
C ILE A 272 6.92 -29.46 -17.86
N ILE A 273 7.04 -29.41 -16.54
CA ILE A 273 6.59 -28.29 -15.70
C ILE A 273 7.44 -27.02 -15.83
N HIS A 274 8.67 -27.09 -16.34
CA HIS A 274 9.58 -25.93 -16.52
C HIS A 274 9.83 -25.57 -17.97
N HIS A 275 8.95 -26.02 -18.89
CA HIS A 275 8.91 -25.71 -20.33
C HIS A 275 10.22 -25.10 -20.90
N PHE A 276 11.29 -25.89 -20.85
CA PHE A 276 12.64 -25.66 -21.40
C PHE A 276 13.38 -24.36 -21.03
N TYR A 277 12.86 -23.54 -20.11
CA TYR A 277 13.52 -22.29 -19.72
C TYR A 277 14.85 -22.59 -19.00
N GLY A 278 15.98 -22.15 -19.59
CA GLY A 278 17.33 -22.46 -19.10
C GLY A 278 17.95 -23.76 -19.63
N TYR A 279 17.30 -24.47 -20.55
CA TYR A 279 17.83 -25.67 -21.22
C TYR A 279 18.01 -25.50 -22.73
N ASP A 280 17.56 -24.38 -23.30
CA ASP A 280 17.56 -24.13 -24.74
C ASP A 280 18.95 -23.78 -25.29
N ARG A 281 19.91 -23.41 -24.42
CA ARG A 281 21.27 -23.04 -24.83
C ARG A 281 22.35 -23.59 -23.90
N PRO A 282 23.48 -24.09 -24.45
CA PRO A 282 24.57 -24.70 -23.66
C PRO A 282 25.36 -23.71 -22.79
N ASP A 283 25.11 -22.40 -22.93
CA ASP A 283 25.77 -21.28 -22.26
C ASP A 283 24.85 -20.50 -21.29
N GLU A 284 23.60 -20.92 -21.09
CA GLU A 284 22.71 -20.30 -20.10
C GLU A 284 23.02 -20.81 -18.69
N GLU A 285 23.30 -19.88 -17.76
CA GLU A 285 23.41 -20.19 -16.33
C GLU A 285 22.11 -20.86 -15.85
N GLN A 286 22.25 -22.04 -15.21
CA GLN A 286 21.13 -22.81 -14.66
C GLN A 286 20.21 -21.90 -13.85
N PHE A 287 18.92 -21.90 -14.22
CA PHE A 287 17.93 -21.07 -13.57
C PHE A 287 17.61 -21.62 -12.18
N LEU A 288 17.98 -20.87 -11.14
CA LEU A 288 17.78 -21.29 -9.74
C LEU A 288 16.45 -20.79 -9.20
N PHE A 289 15.75 -21.66 -8.49
CA PHE A 289 14.53 -21.34 -7.76
C PHE A 289 14.64 -21.65 -6.26
N PRO A 290 13.95 -20.92 -5.37
CA PRO A 290 14.17 -21.02 -3.93
C PRO A 290 13.54 -22.28 -3.34
N ASP A 291 14.23 -22.90 -2.38
CA ASP A 291 13.61 -23.89 -1.51
C ASP A 291 12.85 -23.23 -0.34
N PHE A 292 11.52 -23.25 -0.39
CA PHE A 292 10.67 -22.68 0.66
C PHE A 292 10.89 -23.32 2.05
N ALA A 293 11.24 -24.60 2.10
CA ALA A 293 11.52 -25.30 3.36
C ALA A 293 12.79 -24.78 4.05
N CYS A 294 13.78 -24.36 3.26
CA CYS A 294 14.99 -23.70 3.74
C CYS A 294 14.80 -22.19 3.94
N GLY A 295 13.69 -21.64 3.46
CA GLY A 295 13.38 -20.21 3.46
C GLY A 295 14.14 -19.40 2.41
N PHE A 296 13.58 -18.23 2.09
CA PHE A 296 14.21 -17.25 1.19
C PHE A 296 13.89 -15.82 1.63
N VAL A 297 14.68 -14.88 1.14
CA VAL A 297 14.66 -13.48 1.55
C VAL A 297 14.57 -12.56 0.34
N LEU A 298 13.67 -11.59 0.41
CA LEU A 298 13.55 -10.48 -0.51
C LEU A 298 13.90 -9.18 0.22
N SER A 299 14.65 -8.30 -0.44
CA SER A 299 14.87 -6.94 0.06
C SER A 299 13.69 -6.02 -0.22
N ARG A 300 13.59 -4.93 0.54
CA ARG A 300 12.65 -3.85 0.22
C ARG A 300 12.84 -3.31 -1.20
N GLY A 301 14.09 -3.08 -1.61
CA GLY A 301 14.41 -2.57 -2.94
C GLY A 301 13.86 -3.44 -4.07
N LEU A 302 13.86 -4.77 -3.89
CA LEU A 302 13.28 -5.69 -4.85
C LEU A 302 11.75 -5.63 -4.85
N LEU A 303 11.09 -5.67 -3.70
CA LEU A 303 9.62 -5.56 -3.64
C LEU A 303 9.12 -4.23 -4.22
N ASP A 304 9.77 -3.11 -3.90
CA ASP A 304 9.41 -1.80 -4.44
C ASP A 304 9.56 -1.74 -5.97
N ASP A 305 10.42 -2.56 -6.55
CA ASP A 305 10.57 -2.71 -7.99
C ASP A 305 9.47 -3.58 -8.61
N LEU A 306 9.15 -4.70 -7.96
CA LEU A 306 8.07 -5.61 -8.38
C LEU A 306 6.68 -4.92 -8.37
N ALA A 307 6.47 -3.96 -7.47
CA ALA A 307 5.23 -3.17 -7.40
C ALA A 307 5.05 -2.15 -8.52
N LYS A 308 6.09 -1.83 -9.30
CA LYS A 308 5.96 -0.84 -10.36
C LYS A 308 5.10 -1.43 -11.49
N PRO A 309 4.13 -0.67 -12.04
CA PRO A 309 3.39 -1.10 -13.21
C PRO A 309 4.36 -1.32 -14.38
N SER A 310 4.45 -2.53 -14.88
CA SER A 310 5.16 -2.81 -16.13
C SER A 310 4.35 -2.28 -17.30
N GLY A 311 5.04 -1.80 -18.35
CA GLY A 311 4.45 -1.13 -19.50
C GLY A 311 3.40 -1.95 -20.28
N PRO A 312 2.85 -1.39 -21.38
CA PRO A 312 1.62 -1.84 -22.05
C PRO A 312 1.70 -3.20 -22.80
N SER A 313 2.63 -4.09 -22.45
CA SER A 313 2.83 -5.37 -23.14
C SER A 313 3.22 -6.53 -22.23
N SER A 314 3.02 -6.42 -20.91
CA SER A 314 3.26 -7.54 -20.02
C SER A 314 2.15 -7.61 -18.98
N ASP A 315 0.99 -8.10 -19.39
CA ASP A 315 0.23 -8.94 -18.47
C ASP A 315 0.95 -10.29 -18.46
N PRO A 316 1.83 -10.60 -17.49
CA PRO A 316 2.12 -11.99 -17.25
C PRO A 316 0.77 -12.57 -16.83
N VAL A 317 0.18 -13.37 -17.70
CA VAL A 317 -1.00 -14.18 -17.40
C VAL A 317 -0.59 -15.16 -16.30
N LEU A 318 -0.45 -14.66 -15.07
CA LEU A 318 -0.34 -15.45 -13.87
C LEU A 318 -1.74 -15.98 -13.65
N SER A 319 -1.96 -17.17 -14.22
CA SER A 319 -3.17 -17.93 -13.98
C SER A 319 -3.39 -18.05 -12.47
N GLN A 320 -4.65 -18.05 -12.02
CA GLN A 320 -5.02 -18.27 -10.61
C GLN A 320 -4.60 -19.66 -10.08
N PHE A 321 -3.96 -20.47 -10.92
CA PHE A 321 -3.44 -21.79 -10.63
C PHE A 321 -1.90 -21.80 -10.80
N SER A 322 -1.23 -22.23 -9.73
CA SER A 322 0.22 -22.46 -9.70
C SER A 322 0.48 -23.96 -9.73
N ILE A 323 1.32 -24.41 -10.66
CA ILE A 323 1.75 -25.82 -10.76
C ILE A 323 3.02 -26.01 -9.95
N ASP A 324 3.95 -25.07 -10.02
CA ASP A 324 5.19 -25.06 -9.25
C ASP A 324 5.48 -23.65 -8.70
N ALA A 325 5.00 -23.40 -7.49
CA ALA A 325 5.14 -22.10 -6.82
C ALA A 325 6.60 -21.66 -6.67
N LYS A 326 7.55 -22.59 -6.50
CA LYS A 326 8.98 -22.26 -6.30
C LYS A 326 9.59 -21.74 -7.59
N HIS A 327 9.38 -22.44 -8.70
CA HIS A 327 9.86 -22.00 -10.00
C HIS A 327 9.13 -20.76 -10.49
N GLU A 328 7.80 -20.71 -10.34
CA GLU A 328 6.96 -19.60 -10.81
C GLU A 328 7.29 -18.27 -10.12
N ILE A 329 7.57 -18.26 -8.80
CA ILE A 329 8.00 -17.03 -8.12
C ILE A 329 9.37 -16.54 -8.60
N ALA A 330 10.31 -17.46 -8.83
CA ALA A 330 11.63 -17.10 -9.34
C ALA A 330 11.52 -16.51 -10.75
N LEU A 331 10.70 -17.13 -11.61
CA LEU A 331 10.45 -16.66 -12.97
C LEU A 331 9.74 -15.30 -12.98
N TYR A 332 8.75 -15.11 -12.11
CA TYR A 332 8.07 -13.82 -11.95
C TYR A 332 9.05 -12.71 -11.56
N ILE A 333 9.90 -12.95 -10.56
CA ILE A 333 10.91 -12.00 -10.12
C ILE A 333 11.91 -11.68 -11.23
N PHE A 334 12.31 -12.71 -12.00
CA PHE A 334 13.23 -12.53 -13.12
C PHE A 334 12.61 -11.70 -14.24
N ILE A 335 11.40 -12.04 -14.70
CA ILE A 335 10.71 -11.32 -15.77
C ILE A 335 10.43 -9.86 -15.38
N GLN A 336 10.04 -9.62 -14.13
CA GLN A 336 9.57 -8.31 -13.69
C GLN A 336 10.71 -7.38 -13.25
N SER A 337 11.80 -7.92 -12.69
CA SER A 337 12.87 -7.12 -12.06
C SER A 337 14.28 -7.44 -12.54
N ASP A 338 14.45 -8.36 -13.50
CA ASP A 338 15.73 -8.87 -14.01
C ASP A 338 16.64 -9.39 -12.88
N MET A 339 16.03 -9.99 -11.86
CA MET A 339 16.74 -10.48 -10.67
C MET A 339 16.73 -12.00 -10.62
N ARG A 340 17.92 -12.60 -10.46
CA ARG A 340 18.12 -14.05 -10.27
C ARG A 340 18.35 -14.39 -8.80
N LEU A 341 18.00 -15.61 -8.40
CA LEU A 341 18.24 -16.08 -7.04
C LEU A 341 19.75 -16.21 -6.77
N SER A 342 20.23 -15.53 -5.74
CA SER A 342 21.57 -15.73 -5.19
C SER A 342 21.54 -16.88 -4.16
N SER A 343 22.19 -17.99 -4.48
CA SER A 343 22.15 -19.20 -3.65
C SER A 343 23.18 -19.16 -2.50
N PHE A 344 22.71 -19.34 -1.27
CA PHE A 344 23.52 -19.40 -0.04
C PHE A 344 23.25 -20.70 0.74
N PRO A 345 23.70 -21.87 0.24
CA PRO A 345 23.34 -23.17 0.81
C PRO A 345 23.91 -23.43 2.22
N HIS A 346 24.88 -22.64 2.67
CA HIS A 346 25.45 -22.71 4.01
C HIS A 346 24.62 -21.93 5.05
N LEU A 347 23.82 -20.95 4.62
CA LEU A 347 22.93 -20.16 5.48
C LEU A 347 21.49 -20.69 5.44
N PHE A 348 21.03 -21.11 4.26
CA PHE A 348 19.70 -21.69 4.04
C PHE A 348 19.87 -23.18 3.79
N CYS A 349 19.59 -23.98 4.82
CA CYS A 349 20.04 -25.36 4.89
C CYS A 349 18.87 -26.37 4.84
N PRO A 350 19.00 -27.47 4.07
CA PRO A 350 17.99 -28.53 4.05
C PRO A 350 17.96 -29.36 5.35
N ARG A 351 18.99 -29.21 6.19
CA ARG A 351 19.09 -29.86 7.51
C ARG A 351 19.74 -28.91 8.49
N ARG A 352 19.46 -29.12 9.78
CA ARG A 352 20.10 -28.38 10.86
C ARG A 352 21.62 -28.48 10.80
N GLY A 353 22.28 -27.33 10.83
CA GLY A 353 23.73 -27.17 10.92
C GLY A 353 24.10 -26.02 11.84
N ASN A 354 25.37 -25.93 12.20
CA ASN A 354 25.85 -24.91 13.15
C ASN A 354 25.78 -23.49 12.60
N ASP A 355 26.02 -23.34 11.29
CA ASP A 355 26.07 -22.04 10.60
C ASP A 355 24.78 -21.72 9.83
N CYS A 356 23.72 -22.51 10.04
CA CYS A 356 22.46 -22.37 9.33
C CYS A 356 21.57 -21.29 9.97
N ALA A 357 21.23 -20.27 9.17
CA ALA A 357 20.31 -19.20 9.54
C ALA A 357 18.85 -19.66 9.48
N VAL A 358 18.48 -20.42 8.45
CA VAL A 358 17.16 -21.03 8.30
C VAL A 358 17.36 -22.47 7.87
N PHE A 359 16.63 -23.39 8.49
CA PHE A 359 16.75 -24.81 8.18
C PHE A 359 15.45 -25.57 8.35
N PHE A 360 15.32 -26.63 7.56
CA PHE A 360 14.21 -27.57 7.67
C PHE A 360 14.52 -28.64 8.74
N GLU A 361 13.54 -28.92 9.61
CA GLU A 361 13.63 -30.01 10.59
C GLU A 361 12.28 -30.72 10.69
N VAL A 362 12.23 -32.00 10.30
CA VAL A 362 11.01 -32.80 10.47
C VAL A 362 10.81 -33.05 11.96
N SER A 363 9.79 -32.41 12.53
CA SER A 363 9.33 -32.71 13.88
C SER A 363 8.73 -34.12 13.89
N LEU A 364 9.54 -35.13 14.17
CA LEU A 364 9.08 -36.48 14.52
C LEU A 364 8.41 -36.39 15.90
N PHE A 365 7.11 -36.10 15.93
CA PHE A 365 6.33 -36.22 17.14
C PHE A 365 6.27 -37.69 17.55
N HIS A 366 6.85 -38.00 18.71
CA HIS A 366 6.67 -39.27 19.42
C HIS A 366 5.40 -39.28 20.26
#